data_AF-A0A9C6XUW5-F1
#
_entry.id   AF-A0A9C6XUW5-F1
#
_cell.length_a   1.000
_cell.length_b   1.000
_cell.length_c   1.000
_cell.angle_alpha   90.00
_cell.angle_beta   90.00
_cell.angle_gamma   90.00
#
_symmetry.space_group_name_H-M   'P 1'
#
loop_
_entity.id
_entity.type
_entity.pdbx_description
1 polymer ?
#
loop_
_entity_poly.entity_id
_entity_poly.type
_entity_poly.pdbx_seq_one_letter_code
_entity_poly.pdbx_strand_id
1 'polypeptide(L)'
;MKHASPARAVAPKNVAVLVATLFLPLLLMQCISSAASEVKSTAAAPAPAPAAAPAAAATPAREPLRILSIMTVGTMSHHIWMSALTVELAKRGHLVTSIDIHKHGENPPTLNTTIIETAFKLANPEHMKRWLAATVVQQISLLQEIVEKECIRDLGAPAMQRLLDSAFESTYDLIIIDYMSDCMLGFAHRFNYPGMIAVSPFPISPWIDDLMYNPQVPSILAHTMQPFPHPMNLWQRAWTLYLHAHSKLVVWWWRPVQDSLIKRFFGEDAPSVEQLRQHVHVALVNENPILEAARPLPPSLIPVGGMHVKPADLGRIPSDLRKWMDDAKDGFIFVSFGSIMKGKFIDPVKKRALVDSFAALAPVRVLWKIEPDSVAAEPVAANVRVE
;
A
#
# COMPACT_ATOMS: atom_id res chain seq x y z
N MET A 1 5.78 -74.40 -8.73
CA MET A 1 6.49 -73.60 -7.70
C MET A 1 7.39 -72.61 -8.41
N LYS A 2 7.26 -71.33 -8.10
CA LYS A 2 7.66 -70.19 -8.94
C LYS A 2 9.18 -69.97 -8.95
N HIS A 3 9.66 -69.60 -10.15
CA HIS A 3 11.00 -69.15 -10.48
C HIS A 3 11.34 -67.74 -9.94
N ALA A 4 12.66 -67.51 -9.91
CA ALA A 4 13.39 -66.25 -10.17
C ALA A 4 13.71 -65.31 -8.99
N SER A 5 15.01 -65.35 -8.62
CA SER A 5 15.85 -64.17 -8.33
C SER A 5 16.30 -63.57 -9.69
N PRO A 6 16.61 -62.25 -9.87
CA PRO A 6 17.74 -61.63 -9.20
C PRO A 6 17.65 -60.13 -8.82
N ALA A 7 18.47 -59.76 -7.84
CA ALA A 7 19.29 -58.54 -7.70
C ALA A 7 18.71 -57.15 -8.03
N ARG A 8 18.52 -56.32 -6.99
CA ARG A 8 19.12 -54.97 -6.85
C ARG A 8 18.74 -54.38 -5.49
N ALA A 9 19.71 -54.15 -4.63
CA ALA A 9 19.55 -53.26 -3.47
C ALA A 9 20.82 -52.40 -3.37
N VAL A 10 20.69 -51.14 -3.79
CA VAL A 10 21.66 -50.08 -3.52
C VAL A 10 20.93 -49.09 -2.61
N ALA A 11 21.46 -48.94 -1.40
CA ALA A 11 21.31 -47.80 -0.51
C ALA A 11 22.65 -47.67 0.24
N PRO A 12 23.02 -46.55 0.87
CA PRO A 12 22.35 -45.24 0.96
C PRO A 12 23.28 -44.06 0.60
N LYS A 13 22.76 -42.85 0.35
CA LYS A 13 23.48 -41.60 0.63
C LYS A 13 22.54 -40.50 1.14
N ASN A 14 22.53 -40.40 2.46
CA ASN A 14 22.26 -39.26 3.35
C ASN A 14 22.25 -37.90 2.62
N VAL A 15 21.16 -37.13 2.66
CA VAL A 15 20.86 -36.14 3.72
C VAL A 15 22.10 -35.30 4.06
N ALA A 16 22.43 -34.34 3.20
CA ALA A 16 23.38 -33.26 3.45
C ALA A 16 23.14 -32.09 2.47
N VAL A 17 21.92 -31.57 2.39
CA VAL A 17 21.63 -30.26 1.75
C VAL A 17 20.61 -29.52 2.61
N LEU A 18 21.01 -29.23 3.83
CA LEU A 18 20.40 -28.21 4.69
C LEU A 18 21.54 -27.80 5.62
N VAL A 19 21.79 -26.49 5.78
CA VAL A 19 22.77 -25.81 6.67
C VAL A 19 23.82 -24.91 5.96
N ALA A 20 24.02 -24.97 4.64
CA ALA A 20 25.02 -24.09 3.99
C ALA A 20 24.54 -22.66 3.65
N THR A 21 23.26 -22.32 3.80
CA THR A 21 22.72 -20.98 3.43
C THR A 21 22.67 -19.96 4.58
N LEU A 22 23.13 -20.31 5.78
CA LEU A 22 23.10 -19.43 6.95
C LEU A 22 24.40 -18.66 7.25
N PHE A 23 25.48 -18.86 6.46
CA PHE A 23 26.79 -18.22 6.75
C PHE A 23 27.36 -17.33 5.65
N LEU A 24 26.71 -17.20 4.49
CA LEU A 24 27.21 -16.33 3.43
C LEU A 24 27.01 -14.80 3.62
N PRO A 25 26.14 -14.27 4.51
CA PRO A 25 26.08 -12.82 4.74
C PRO A 25 27.13 -12.31 5.74
N LEU A 26 27.88 -13.19 6.41
CA LEU A 26 28.90 -12.80 7.41
C LEU A 26 30.28 -12.48 6.81
N LEU A 27 30.56 -12.89 5.57
CA LEU A 27 31.85 -12.66 4.90
C LEU A 27 31.93 -11.33 4.13
N LEU A 28 30.81 -10.62 3.94
CA LEU A 28 30.79 -9.32 3.24
C LEU A 28 30.80 -8.11 4.19
N MET A 29 30.80 -8.31 5.51
CA MET A 29 30.87 -7.22 6.51
C MET A 29 32.29 -6.88 6.99
N GLN A 30 33.34 -7.49 6.43
CA GLN A 30 34.73 -7.22 6.84
C GLN A 30 35.51 -6.21 5.97
N CYS A 31 34.85 -5.57 5.00
CA CYS A 31 35.44 -4.47 4.25
C CYS A 31 34.57 -3.22 4.35
N ILE A 32 34.61 -2.53 5.49
CA ILE A 32 34.61 -1.07 5.68
C ILE A 32 34.89 -0.87 7.18
N SER A 33 36.17 -0.85 7.55
CA SER A 33 36.64 -0.27 8.81
C SER A 33 37.91 0.48 8.49
N SER A 34 37.82 1.80 8.40
CA SER A 34 38.91 2.74 8.70
C SER A 34 38.45 4.16 8.37
N ALA A 35 38.04 4.88 9.41
CA ALA A 35 38.18 6.33 9.64
C ALA A 35 36.93 6.91 10.32
N ALA A 36 36.78 6.62 11.61
CA ALA A 36 35.98 7.46 12.50
C ALA A 36 36.97 8.22 13.40
N SER A 37 37.19 9.49 13.11
CA SER A 37 37.86 10.40 14.04
C SER A 37 36.89 10.76 15.17
N GLU A 38 37.35 10.65 16.42
CA GLU A 38 36.64 11.10 17.61
C GLU A 38 36.23 12.57 17.48
N VAL A 39 34.92 12.85 17.49
CA VAL A 39 34.41 14.22 17.68
C VAL A 39 34.12 14.41 19.16
N LYS A 40 35.00 15.15 19.84
CA LYS A 40 34.78 15.65 21.19
C LYS A 40 33.57 16.60 21.19
N SER A 41 32.56 16.24 21.96
CA SER A 41 31.44 17.12 22.30
C SER A 41 31.96 18.35 23.04
N THR A 42 31.86 19.52 22.41
CA THR A 42 31.93 20.81 23.11
C THR A 42 30.53 21.42 23.09
N ALA A 43 30.05 21.80 24.26
CA ALA A 43 28.73 22.39 24.44
C ALA A 43 28.64 23.72 23.67
N ALA A 44 27.71 23.81 22.72
CA ALA A 44 27.42 25.05 22.00
C ALA A 44 26.53 25.98 22.86
N ALA A 45 26.89 27.26 22.90
CA ALA A 45 26.14 28.34 23.52
C ALA A 45 24.77 28.57 22.83
N PRO A 46 23.80 29.27 23.47
CA PRO A 46 22.46 29.44 22.93
C PRO A 46 22.47 30.25 21.63
N ALA A 47 21.74 29.76 20.63
CA ALA A 47 21.55 30.47 19.35
C ALA A 47 20.79 31.80 19.55
N PRO A 48 21.12 32.86 18.80
CA PRO A 48 20.37 34.10 18.82
C PRO A 48 18.98 33.92 18.18
N ALA A 49 18.02 34.73 18.63
CA ALA A 49 16.63 34.72 18.17
C ALA A 49 16.50 34.89 16.65
N PRO A 50 15.46 34.30 16.01
CA PRO A 50 15.32 34.32 14.56
C PRO A 50 15.05 35.74 14.06
N ALA A 51 15.87 36.19 13.11
CA ALA A 51 15.60 37.39 12.34
C ALA A 51 14.32 37.19 11.52
N ALA A 52 13.48 38.23 11.45
CA ALA A 52 12.22 38.23 10.71
C ALA A 52 12.42 37.76 9.26
N ALA A 53 11.60 36.81 8.82
CA ALA A 53 11.60 36.31 7.46
C ALA A 53 11.33 37.47 6.47
N PRO A 54 12.06 37.56 5.35
CA PRO A 54 11.72 38.52 4.31
C PRO A 54 10.33 38.20 3.75
N ALA A 55 9.52 39.24 3.56
CA ALA A 55 8.19 39.13 2.98
C ALA A 55 8.25 38.32 1.68
N ALA A 56 7.38 37.32 1.57
CA ALA A 56 7.30 36.42 0.43
C ALA A 56 7.12 37.24 -0.85
N ALA A 57 8.14 37.24 -1.72
CA ALA A 57 7.98 37.67 -3.09
C ALA A 57 6.87 36.81 -3.72
N ALA A 58 5.89 37.45 -4.34
CA ALA A 58 4.80 36.76 -5.02
C ALA A 58 5.40 35.79 -6.04
N THR A 59 5.22 34.49 -5.79
CA THR A 59 5.61 33.43 -6.72
C THR A 59 4.93 33.74 -8.06
N PRO A 60 5.66 33.79 -9.19
CA PRO A 60 5.01 33.96 -10.49
C PRO A 60 3.93 32.88 -10.62
N ALA A 61 2.77 33.25 -11.18
CA ALA A 61 1.67 32.33 -11.42
C ALA A 61 2.22 31.12 -12.17
N ARG A 62 2.37 29.98 -11.49
CA ARG A 62 2.90 28.76 -12.10
C ARG A 62 1.94 28.35 -13.20
N GLU A 63 2.48 28.11 -14.40
CA GLU A 63 1.70 27.55 -15.48
C GLU A 63 1.06 26.22 -15.05
N PRO A 64 -0.18 25.95 -15.50
CA PRO A 64 -0.88 24.74 -15.09
C PRO A 64 -0.21 23.50 -15.68
N LEU A 65 0.42 22.71 -14.81
CA LEU A 65 0.95 21.38 -15.17
C LEU A 65 -0.13 20.46 -15.74
N ARG A 66 0.25 19.66 -16.74
CA ARG A 66 -0.49 18.52 -17.28
C ARG A 66 -0.09 17.26 -16.52
N ILE A 67 -1.00 16.75 -15.70
CA ILE A 67 -0.74 15.66 -14.77
C ILE A 67 -1.52 14.42 -15.21
N LEU A 68 -0.82 13.30 -15.38
CA LEU A 68 -1.43 11.99 -15.54
C LEU A 68 -1.44 11.27 -14.19
N SER A 69 -2.61 10.96 -13.66
CA SER A 69 -2.77 10.16 -12.46
C SER A 69 -3.25 8.77 -12.82
N ILE A 70 -2.52 7.74 -12.42
CA ILE A 70 -2.81 6.33 -12.71
C ILE A 70 -3.03 5.60 -11.39
N MET A 71 -4.27 5.17 -11.17
CA MET A 71 -4.58 4.26 -10.08
C MET A 71 -4.42 2.81 -10.55
N THR A 72 -3.78 1.98 -9.75
CA THR A 72 -3.35 0.63 -10.13
C THR A 72 -4.04 -0.47 -9.33
N VAL A 73 -4.86 -0.08 -8.34
CA VAL A 73 -5.45 -1.00 -7.37
C VAL A 73 -6.96 -0.84 -7.29
N GLY A 74 -7.67 -1.96 -7.37
CA GLY A 74 -9.13 -2.00 -7.44
C GLY A 74 -9.89 -1.82 -6.13
N THR A 75 -9.44 -0.96 -5.22
CA THR A 75 -10.08 -0.80 -3.90
C THR A 75 -10.52 0.64 -3.60
N MET A 76 -11.61 0.77 -2.85
CA MET A 76 -12.14 2.09 -2.47
C MET A 76 -11.18 2.91 -1.60
N SER A 77 -10.33 2.28 -0.79
CA SER A 77 -9.33 2.99 0.00
C SER A 77 -8.30 3.71 -0.88
N HIS A 78 -7.84 3.06 -1.95
CA HIS A 78 -6.96 3.68 -2.94
C HIS A 78 -7.66 4.82 -3.65
N HIS A 79 -8.89 4.60 -4.13
CA HIS A 79 -9.70 5.63 -4.76
C HIS A 79 -9.90 6.86 -3.85
N ILE A 80 -10.31 6.68 -2.60
CA ILE A 80 -10.57 7.79 -1.66
C ILE A 80 -9.31 8.61 -1.43
N TRP A 81 -8.18 7.93 -1.24
CA TRP A 81 -6.92 8.58 -0.93
C TRP A 81 -6.33 9.29 -2.16
N MET A 82 -6.32 8.62 -3.32
CA MET A 82 -5.93 9.20 -4.61
C MET A 82 -6.79 10.41 -4.99
N SER A 83 -8.11 10.28 -4.81
CA SER A 83 -9.06 11.35 -5.11
C SER A 83 -8.76 12.63 -4.33
N ALA A 84 -8.28 12.53 -3.09
CA ALA A 84 -7.94 13.70 -2.30
C ALA A 84 -6.83 14.52 -2.97
N LEU A 85 -5.81 13.85 -3.52
CA LEU A 85 -4.70 14.48 -4.22
C LEU A 85 -5.13 15.01 -5.60
N THR A 86 -5.78 14.18 -6.42
CA THR A 86 -6.13 14.54 -7.81
C THR A 86 -7.13 15.69 -7.88
N VAL A 87 -8.15 15.67 -7.01
CA VAL A 87 -9.16 16.74 -6.93
C VAL A 87 -8.52 18.04 -6.47
N GLU A 88 -7.64 18.00 -5.46
CA GLU A 88 -6.99 19.20 -4.94
C GLU A 88 -6.02 19.82 -5.96
N LEU A 89 -5.28 19.00 -6.72
CA LEU A 89 -4.43 19.48 -7.82
C LEU A 89 -5.26 20.17 -8.91
N ALA A 90 -6.40 19.59 -9.28
CA ALA A 90 -7.30 20.19 -10.26
C ALA A 90 -7.90 21.51 -9.75
N LYS A 91 -8.32 21.59 -8.47
CA LYS A 91 -8.80 22.83 -7.84
C LYS A 91 -7.77 23.95 -7.84
N ARG A 92 -6.48 23.60 -7.79
CA ARG A 92 -5.36 24.55 -7.88
C ARG A 92 -5.03 24.98 -9.32
N GLY A 93 -5.81 24.53 -10.29
CA GLY A 93 -5.71 24.96 -11.69
C GLY A 93 -4.88 24.03 -12.58
N HIS A 94 -4.34 22.93 -12.06
CA HIS A 94 -3.64 21.94 -12.89
C HIS A 94 -4.61 21.16 -13.79
N LEU A 95 -4.13 20.73 -14.96
CA LEU A 95 -4.87 19.89 -15.90
C LEU A 95 -4.62 18.43 -15.54
N VAL A 96 -5.62 17.77 -14.94
CA VAL A 96 -5.45 16.41 -14.41
C VAL A 96 -6.23 15.41 -15.25
N THR A 97 -5.52 14.49 -15.90
CA THR A 97 -6.10 13.28 -16.49
C THR A 97 -5.99 12.15 -15.47
N SER A 98 -7.12 11.69 -14.94
CA SER A 98 -7.18 10.64 -13.91
C SER A 98 -7.71 9.33 -14.52
N ILE A 99 -6.93 8.26 -14.41
CA ILE A 99 -7.39 6.89 -14.62
C ILE A 99 -7.70 6.29 -13.25
N ASP A 100 -8.98 6.03 -13.01
CA ASP A 100 -9.50 5.63 -11.69
C ASP A 100 -10.58 4.54 -11.82
N ILE A 101 -10.99 3.90 -10.74
CA ILE A 101 -12.06 2.89 -10.68
C ILE A 101 -13.42 3.49 -10.36
N HIS A 102 -13.45 4.73 -9.89
CA HIS A 102 -14.67 5.39 -9.49
C HIS A 102 -14.66 6.86 -9.86
N LYS A 103 -15.86 7.43 -9.94
CA LYS A 103 -16.00 8.88 -10.08
C LYS A 103 -15.60 9.55 -8.78
N HIS A 104 -14.81 10.62 -8.89
CA HIS A 104 -14.52 11.48 -7.75
C HIS A 104 -15.81 12.14 -7.26
N GLY A 105 -15.93 12.32 -5.95
CA GLY A 105 -17.10 12.99 -5.35
C GLY A 105 -17.21 14.47 -5.74
N GLU A 106 -16.10 15.08 -6.14
CA GLU A 106 -16.04 16.45 -6.67
C GLU A 106 -15.31 16.38 -8.02
N ASN A 107 -15.80 17.10 -9.03
CA ASN A 107 -15.22 17.08 -10.37
C ASN A 107 -14.94 18.51 -10.87
N PRO A 108 -13.80 19.11 -10.49
CA PRO A 108 -13.38 20.42 -11.00
C PRO A 108 -13.28 20.42 -12.54
N PRO A 109 -13.45 21.56 -13.22
CA PRO A 109 -13.43 21.63 -14.69
C PRO A 109 -12.15 21.12 -15.35
N THR A 110 -11.02 21.19 -14.64
CA THR A 110 -9.70 20.75 -15.12
C THR A 110 -9.39 19.30 -14.78
N LEU A 111 -10.35 18.56 -14.19
CA LEU A 111 -10.24 17.14 -13.89
C LEU A 111 -11.01 16.33 -14.94
N ASN A 112 -10.28 15.53 -15.71
CA ASN A 112 -10.85 14.57 -16.64
C ASN A 112 -10.62 13.14 -16.14
N THR A 113 -11.67 12.47 -15.73
CA THR A 113 -11.59 11.10 -15.18
C THR A 113 -12.08 10.08 -16.18
N THR A 114 -11.20 9.15 -16.53
CA THR A 114 -11.54 7.92 -17.25
C THR A 114 -11.65 6.78 -16.26
N ILE A 115 -12.82 6.14 -16.23
CA ILE A 115 -13.08 5.02 -15.34
C ILE A 115 -12.59 3.73 -16.00
N ILE A 116 -11.74 2.98 -15.29
CA ILE A 116 -11.35 1.62 -15.63
C ILE A 116 -11.98 0.64 -14.67
N GLU A 117 -12.53 -0.45 -15.19
CA GLU A 117 -12.83 -1.59 -14.35
C GLU A 117 -11.51 -2.28 -14.02
N THR A 118 -11.08 -2.31 -12.75
CA THR A 118 -9.86 -3.01 -12.26
C THR A 118 -10.05 -4.53 -12.12
N ALA A 119 -8.94 -5.29 -12.16
CA ALA A 119 -8.91 -6.76 -12.38
C ALA A 119 -9.47 -7.52 -11.23
N PHE A 120 -9.10 -6.99 -10.09
CA PHE A 120 -9.08 -7.68 -8.88
C PHE A 120 -10.01 -6.90 -7.99
N LYS A 121 -11.26 -7.35 -7.98
CA LYS A 121 -12.08 -7.14 -6.81
C LYS A 121 -11.36 -7.92 -5.72
N LEU A 122 -10.57 -7.26 -4.87
CA LEU A 122 -9.97 -7.88 -3.67
C LEU A 122 -11.04 -8.63 -2.84
N ALA A 123 -12.30 -8.23 -3.01
CA ALA A 123 -13.52 -8.91 -2.58
C ALA A 123 -13.94 -10.14 -3.43
N ASN A 124 -13.02 -10.82 -4.13
CA ASN A 124 -13.26 -12.15 -4.68
C ASN A 124 -13.24 -13.16 -3.51
N PRO A 125 -14.31 -13.94 -3.30
CA PRO A 125 -14.38 -14.89 -2.20
C PRO A 125 -13.20 -15.85 -2.12
N GLU A 126 -12.74 -16.38 -3.26
CA GLU A 126 -11.64 -17.35 -3.31
C GLU A 126 -10.30 -16.71 -2.97
N HIS A 127 -10.04 -15.50 -3.47
CA HIS A 127 -8.83 -14.76 -3.11
C HIS A 127 -8.81 -14.39 -1.64
N MET A 128 -9.93 -13.91 -1.09
CA MET A 128 -10.06 -13.58 0.32
C MET A 128 -9.85 -14.81 1.20
N LYS A 129 -10.46 -15.95 0.85
CA LYS A 129 -10.29 -17.22 1.56
C LYS A 129 -8.84 -17.69 1.53
N ARG A 130 -8.18 -17.64 0.36
CA ARG A 130 -6.75 -17.98 0.20
C ARG A 130 -5.87 -17.05 1.05
N TRP A 131 -6.15 -15.75 1.06
CA TRP A 131 -5.41 -14.77 1.86
C TRP A 131 -5.55 -15.01 3.38
N LEU A 132 -6.77 -15.25 3.85
CA LEU A 132 -7.05 -15.49 5.27
C LEU A 132 -6.46 -16.82 5.78
N ALA A 133 -6.33 -17.82 4.91
CA ALA A 133 -5.72 -19.11 5.25
C ALA A 133 -4.18 -19.11 5.16
N ALA A 134 -3.59 -18.08 4.54
CA ALA A 134 -2.16 -18.02 4.28
C ALA A 134 -1.36 -17.57 5.51
N THR A 135 -0.16 -18.14 5.69
CA THR A 135 0.84 -17.58 6.59
C THR A 135 1.36 -16.24 6.05
N VAL A 136 2.00 -15.45 6.89
CA VAL A 136 2.53 -14.14 6.49
C VAL A 136 3.59 -14.25 5.41
N VAL A 137 4.40 -15.30 5.45
CA VAL A 137 5.37 -15.64 4.40
C VAL A 137 4.67 -15.92 3.07
N GLN A 138 3.57 -16.68 3.12
CA GLN A 138 2.75 -16.94 1.92
C GLN A 138 2.05 -15.67 1.43
N GLN A 139 1.55 -14.81 2.33
CA GLN A 139 0.90 -13.54 1.97
C GLN A 139 1.82 -12.61 1.19
N ILE A 140 3.11 -12.53 1.54
CA ILE A 140 4.11 -11.75 0.80
C ILE A 140 4.20 -12.23 -0.65
N SER A 141 4.30 -13.55 -0.87
CA SER A 141 4.34 -14.12 -2.22
C SER A 141 3.01 -13.95 -2.97
N LEU A 142 1.88 -14.12 -2.28
CA LEU A 142 0.54 -13.95 -2.86
C LEU A 142 0.32 -12.51 -3.31
N LEU A 143 0.79 -11.52 -2.55
CA LEU A 143 0.65 -10.12 -2.92
C LEU A 143 1.34 -9.83 -4.26
N GLN A 144 2.53 -10.36 -4.48
CA GLN A 144 3.26 -10.19 -5.75
C GLN A 144 2.53 -10.84 -6.92
N GLU A 145 2.00 -12.06 -6.72
CA GLU A 145 1.17 -12.76 -7.73
C GLU A 145 -0.09 -11.95 -8.09
N ILE A 146 -0.74 -11.33 -7.09
CA ILE A 146 -1.93 -10.50 -7.28
C ILE A 146 -1.58 -9.27 -8.10
N VAL A 147 -0.54 -8.55 -7.70
CA VAL A 147 -0.15 -7.29 -8.33
C VAL A 147 0.34 -7.50 -9.76
N GLU A 148 1.03 -8.60 -10.07
CA GLU A 148 1.38 -8.96 -11.45
C GLU A 148 0.13 -9.15 -12.33
N LYS A 149 -0.85 -9.90 -11.82
CA LYS A 149 -2.12 -10.16 -12.54
C LYS A 149 -2.93 -8.89 -12.73
N GLU A 150 -2.97 -8.02 -11.71
CA GLU A 150 -3.57 -6.69 -11.81
C GLU A 150 -2.89 -5.90 -12.91
N CYS A 151 -1.57 -5.85 -12.91
CA CYS A 151 -0.81 -5.11 -13.89
C CYS A 151 -1.10 -5.55 -15.34
N ILE A 152 -1.00 -6.84 -15.65
CA ILE A 152 -1.26 -7.37 -17.00
C ILE A 152 -2.64 -6.93 -17.49
N ARG A 153 -3.63 -6.98 -16.61
CA ARG A 153 -5.01 -6.76 -16.98
C ARG A 153 -5.36 -5.27 -17.03
N ASP A 154 -4.75 -4.45 -16.17
CA ASP A 154 -4.89 -2.99 -16.18
C ASP A 154 -4.21 -2.38 -17.42
N LEU A 155 -2.99 -2.82 -17.74
CA LEU A 155 -2.32 -2.45 -18.99
C LEU A 155 -3.09 -2.94 -20.22
N GLY A 156 -3.77 -4.09 -20.14
CA GLY A 156 -4.67 -4.59 -21.19
C GLY A 156 -6.03 -3.90 -21.27
N ALA A 157 -6.38 -3.01 -20.34
CA ALA A 157 -7.69 -2.36 -20.33
C ALA A 157 -7.82 -1.35 -21.49
N PRO A 158 -9.02 -1.16 -22.09
CA PRO A 158 -9.18 -0.26 -23.23
C PRO A 158 -8.70 1.17 -22.99
N ALA A 159 -8.90 1.72 -21.80
CA ALA A 159 -8.41 3.07 -21.48
C ALA A 159 -6.88 3.14 -21.43
N MET A 160 -6.24 2.10 -20.92
CA MET A 160 -4.79 2.04 -20.81
C MET A 160 -4.15 1.78 -22.18
N GLN A 161 -4.74 0.90 -22.98
CA GLN A 161 -4.35 0.67 -24.37
C GLN A 161 -4.43 1.95 -25.22
N ARG A 162 -5.41 2.83 -24.99
CA ARG A 162 -5.45 4.16 -25.63
C ARG A 162 -4.27 5.04 -25.25
N LEU A 163 -3.79 4.99 -24.01
CA LEU A 163 -2.60 5.74 -23.60
C LEU A 163 -1.32 5.14 -24.20
N LEU A 164 -1.29 3.83 -24.42
CA LEU A 164 -0.16 3.13 -25.01
C LEU A 164 -0.07 3.34 -26.53
N ASP A 165 -1.21 3.50 -27.22
CA ASP A 165 -1.30 3.72 -28.66
C ASP A 165 -0.40 4.88 -29.11
N SER A 166 0.48 4.65 -30.07
CA SER A 166 1.41 5.67 -30.59
C SER A 166 0.69 6.84 -31.27
N ALA A 167 -0.54 6.64 -31.75
CA ALA A 167 -1.38 7.71 -32.29
C ALA A 167 -1.94 8.64 -31.21
N PHE A 168 -1.86 8.27 -29.93
CA PHE A 168 -2.27 9.14 -28.83
C PHE A 168 -1.20 10.20 -28.56
N GLU A 169 -1.41 11.37 -29.15
CA GLU A 169 -0.57 12.55 -28.99
C GLU A 169 -0.99 13.35 -27.76
N SER A 170 -0.33 13.10 -26.63
CA SER A 170 -0.40 13.97 -25.45
C SER A 170 0.96 14.01 -24.77
N THR A 171 1.27 15.17 -24.19
CA THR A 171 2.40 15.35 -23.28
C THR A 171 1.89 15.50 -21.85
N TYR A 172 2.71 15.08 -20.90
CA TYR A 172 2.47 15.25 -19.47
C TYR A 172 3.74 15.80 -18.83
N ASP A 173 3.60 16.69 -17.87
CA ASP A 173 4.72 17.25 -17.11
C ASP A 173 5.04 16.40 -15.88
N LEU A 174 4.05 15.65 -15.39
CA LEU A 174 4.12 14.84 -14.18
C LEU A 174 3.23 13.61 -14.31
N ILE A 175 3.73 12.46 -13.84
CA ILE A 175 2.93 11.24 -13.68
C ILE A 175 2.83 10.90 -12.19
N ILE A 176 1.61 10.67 -11.71
CA ILE A 176 1.34 10.21 -10.35
C ILE A 176 0.85 8.76 -10.44
N ILE A 177 1.51 7.86 -9.73
CA ILE A 177 1.18 6.42 -9.76
C ILE A 177 0.85 5.95 -8.36
N ASP A 178 -0.34 5.38 -8.20
CA ASP A 178 -0.67 4.52 -7.07
C ASP A 178 0.26 3.31 -7.09
N TYR A 179 1.30 3.29 -6.27
CA TYR A 179 2.43 2.39 -6.43
C TYR A 179 2.28 1.12 -5.58
N MET A 180 2.11 0.00 -6.29
CA MET A 180 2.22 -1.35 -5.74
C MET A 180 3.18 -2.25 -6.53
N SER A 181 3.49 -1.91 -7.79
CA SER A 181 4.49 -2.58 -8.62
C SER A 181 5.13 -1.65 -9.64
N ASP A 182 6.24 -2.10 -10.20
CA ASP A 182 7.06 -1.35 -11.15
C ASP A 182 6.47 -1.29 -12.57
N CYS A 183 5.51 -2.14 -12.93
CA CYS A 183 5.10 -2.26 -14.32
C CYS A 183 4.46 -0.99 -14.92
N MET A 184 3.89 -0.12 -14.08
CA MET A 184 3.31 1.15 -14.52
C MET A 184 4.38 2.22 -14.75
N LEU A 185 5.63 1.97 -14.34
CA LEU A 185 6.75 2.88 -14.59
C LEU A 185 7.08 2.99 -16.08
N GLY A 186 6.64 2.04 -16.92
CA GLY A 186 6.76 2.13 -18.38
C GLY A 186 6.11 3.39 -18.97
N PHE A 187 5.16 4.03 -18.26
CA PHE A 187 4.57 5.29 -18.71
C PHE A 187 5.57 6.46 -18.73
N ALA A 188 6.65 6.40 -17.96
CA ALA A 188 7.75 7.34 -18.16
C ALA A 188 8.31 7.22 -19.57
N HIS A 189 8.64 6.01 -20.02
CA HIS A 189 9.13 5.78 -21.37
C HIS A 189 8.10 6.22 -22.43
N ARG A 190 6.83 5.84 -22.28
CA ARG A 190 5.76 6.18 -23.25
C ARG A 190 5.59 7.68 -23.46
N PHE A 191 5.80 8.50 -22.42
CA PHE A 191 5.57 9.94 -22.47
C PHE A 191 6.86 10.77 -22.44
N ASN A 192 8.00 10.17 -22.82
CA ASN A 192 9.30 10.84 -22.90
C ASN A 192 9.83 11.35 -21.54
N TYR A 193 9.76 10.50 -20.54
CA TYR A 193 10.36 10.61 -19.20
C TYR A 193 9.97 11.86 -18.38
N PRO A 194 8.66 12.17 -18.24
CA PRO A 194 8.25 13.15 -17.23
C PRO A 194 8.59 12.65 -15.83
N GLY A 195 8.76 13.58 -14.89
CA GLY A 195 8.99 13.24 -13.50
C GLY A 195 7.82 12.43 -12.93
N MET A 196 8.12 11.46 -12.07
CA MET A 196 7.11 10.60 -11.46
C MET A 196 7.03 10.77 -9.95
N ILE A 197 5.80 10.72 -9.44
CA ILE A 197 5.49 10.62 -8.02
C ILE A 197 4.83 9.28 -7.78
N ALA A 198 5.47 8.44 -6.98
CA ALA A 198 4.83 7.25 -6.44
C ALA A 198 3.97 7.67 -5.26
N VAL A 199 2.79 7.09 -5.12
CA VAL A 199 1.94 7.36 -3.97
C VAL A 199 1.41 6.07 -3.40
N SER A 200 1.34 5.98 -2.07
CA SER A 200 0.90 4.78 -1.37
C SER A 200 -0.12 5.14 -0.30
N PRO A 201 -1.37 4.64 -0.40
CA PRO A 201 -2.37 4.82 0.65
C PRO A 201 -2.10 3.96 1.90
N PHE A 202 -0.99 3.23 1.92
CA PHE A 202 -0.50 2.44 3.05
C PHE A 202 0.61 3.18 3.82
N PRO A 203 0.90 2.75 5.06
CA PRO A 203 2.17 3.05 5.72
C PRO A 203 3.36 2.58 4.87
N ILE A 204 4.56 3.09 5.17
CA ILE A 204 5.76 2.77 4.41
C ILE A 204 6.00 1.26 4.38
N SER A 205 5.86 0.70 3.19
CA SER A 205 5.97 -0.72 2.89
C SER A 205 7.36 -1.11 2.41
N PRO A 206 7.72 -2.40 2.42
CA PRO A 206 9.00 -2.84 1.91
C PRO A 206 9.26 -2.51 0.44
N TRP A 207 8.23 -2.45 -0.40
CA TRP A 207 8.37 -2.09 -1.82
C TRP A 207 8.55 -0.58 -2.03
N ILE A 208 7.93 0.27 -1.21
CA ILE A 208 8.20 1.72 -1.22
C ILE A 208 9.59 2.01 -0.67
N ASP A 209 10.00 1.32 0.41
CA ASP A 209 11.36 1.42 0.93
C ASP A 209 12.39 1.04 -0.14
N ASP A 210 12.14 -0.05 -0.87
CA ASP A 210 13.02 -0.48 -1.96
C ASP A 210 13.03 0.54 -3.11
N LEU A 211 11.86 1.07 -3.52
CA LEU A 211 11.73 2.09 -4.58
C LEU A 211 12.51 3.37 -4.26
N MET A 212 12.43 3.84 -3.03
CA MET A 212 13.04 5.10 -2.61
C MET A 212 14.42 4.91 -1.95
N TYR A 213 14.98 3.70 -2.02
CA TYR A 213 16.25 3.33 -1.37
C TYR A 213 16.28 3.69 0.13
N ASN A 214 15.14 3.60 0.82
CA ASN A 214 15.02 3.90 2.23
C ASN A 214 15.62 2.76 3.09
N PRO A 215 16.53 3.04 4.04
CA PRO A 215 17.04 2.03 4.95
C PRO A 215 15.95 1.43 5.83
N GLN A 216 15.89 0.10 5.85
CA GLN A 216 14.98 -0.65 6.72
C GLN A 216 15.64 -0.97 8.06
N VAL A 217 14.91 -0.77 9.15
CA VAL A 217 15.42 -0.97 10.53
C VAL A 217 14.60 -2.05 11.27
N PRO A 218 14.73 -3.33 10.88
CA PRO A 218 13.88 -4.43 11.38
C PRO A 218 14.09 -4.77 12.86
N SER A 219 15.12 -4.19 13.50
CA SER A 219 15.35 -4.30 14.94
C SER A 219 14.42 -3.43 15.78
N ILE A 220 13.84 -2.39 15.17
CA ILE A 220 12.99 -1.40 15.83
C ILE A 220 11.56 -1.49 15.29
N LEU A 221 11.41 -1.56 13.97
CA LEU A 221 10.11 -1.50 13.29
C LEU A 221 9.66 -2.89 12.88
N ALA A 222 8.41 -3.23 13.20
CA ALA A 222 7.78 -4.45 12.70
C ALA A 222 7.57 -4.38 11.18
N HIS A 223 7.55 -5.55 10.54
CA HIS A 223 7.17 -5.67 9.12
C HIS A 223 5.70 -5.23 8.95
N THR A 224 5.36 -4.53 7.87
CA THR A 224 3.99 -3.98 7.66
C THR A 224 2.87 -5.01 7.68
N MET A 225 3.19 -6.28 7.41
CA MET A 225 2.26 -7.41 7.49
C MET A 225 2.21 -8.08 8.87
N GLN A 226 2.81 -7.50 9.91
CA GLN A 226 2.83 -8.03 11.27
C GLN A 226 2.43 -6.99 12.31
N PRO A 227 1.44 -7.30 13.17
CA PRO A 227 1.02 -6.40 14.23
C PRO A 227 1.85 -6.62 15.51
N PHE A 228 3.18 -6.66 15.41
CA PHE A 228 4.00 -6.79 16.61
C PHE A 228 3.99 -5.50 17.42
N PRO A 229 3.75 -5.58 18.74
CA PRO A 229 3.75 -4.41 19.60
C PRO A 229 5.18 -3.87 19.76
N HIS A 230 5.28 -2.56 19.99
CA HIS A 230 6.53 -1.91 20.35
C HIS A 230 6.59 -1.72 21.88
N PRO A 231 7.72 -2.05 22.54
CA PRO A 231 8.95 -2.58 21.97
C PRO A 231 8.89 -4.09 21.65
N MET A 232 9.49 -4.51 20.54
CA MET A 232 9.63 -5.92 20.17
C MET A 232 10.70 -6.65 21.02
N ASN A 233 10.43 -7.90 21.38
CA ASN A 233 11.41 -8.81 21.99
C ASN A 233 12.38 -9.42 20.95
N LEU A 234 13.41 -10.15 21.41
CA LEU A 234 14.45 -10.70 20.53
C LEU A 234 13.90 -11.61 19.43
N TRP A 235 12.92 -12.46 19.76
CA TRP A 235 12.30 -13.35 18.78
C TRP A 235 11.50 -12.59 17.73
N GLN A 236 10.70 -11.61 18.16
CA GLN A 236 9.93 -10.75 17.26
C GLN A 236 10.84 -9.96 16.33
N ARG A 237 11.98 -9.47 16.82
CA ARG A 237 13.01 -8.81 15.98
C ARG A 237 13.65 -9.77 14.98
N ALA A 238 14.01 -10.98 15.41
CA ALA A 238 14.58 -11.99 14.52
C ALA A 238 13.59 -12.41 13.43
N TRP A 239 12.32 -12.60 13.79
CA TRP A 239 11.25 -12.90 12.84
C TRP A 239 10.99 -11.74 11.88
N THR A 240 10.98 -10.52 12.38
CA THR A 240 10.85 -9.31 11.56
C THR A 240 12.02 -9.19 10.57
N LEU A 241 13.25 -9.39 11.01
CA LEU A 241 14.43 -9.42 10.13
C LEU A 241 14.28 -10.47 9.02
N TYR A 242 13.83 -11.67 9.36
CA TYR A 242 13.55 -12.72 8.39
C TYR A 242 12.49 -12.28 7.36
N LEU A 243 11.37 -11.69 7.81
CA LEU A 243 10.32 -11.22 6.91
C LEU A 243 10.79 -10.11 5.98
N HIS A 244 11.57 -9.14 6.47
CA HIS A 244 12.17 -8.10 5.62
C HIS A 244 13.10 -8.71 4.57
N ALA A 245 13.98 -9.63 4.97
CA ALA A 245 14.87 -10.32 4.04
C ALA A 245 14.09 -11.15 3.00
N HIS A 246 13.04 -11.84 3.43
CA HIS A 246 12.15 -12.59 2.55
C HIS A 246 11.45 -11.67 1.54
N SER A 247 10.84 -10.57 1.99
CA SER A 247 10.21 -9.57 1.12
C SER A 247 11.17 -9.02 0.08
N LYS A 248 12.40 -8.65 0.48
CA LYS A 248 13.43 -8.20 -0.47
C LYS A 248 13.80 -9.25 -1.50
N LEU A 249 13.97 -10.50 -1.05
CA LEU A 249 14.30 -11.61 -1.96
C LEU A 249 13.17 -11.87 -2.96
N VAL A 250 11.92 -11.84 -2.50
CA VAL A 250 10.75 -12.00 -3.37
C VAL A 250 10.70 -10.86 -4.38
N VAL A 251 10.79 -9.59 -3.96
CA VAL A 251 10.82 -8.46 -4.90
C VAL A 251 11.93 -8.61 -5.92
N TRP A 252 13.15 -8.93 -5.47
CA TRP A 252 14.30 -9.15 -6.36
C TRP A 252 14.07 -10.28 -7.36
N TRP A 253 13.50 -11.42 -6.91
CA TRP A 253 13.16 -12.56 -7.77
C TRP A 253 12.10 -12.22 -8.81
N TRP A 254 11.21 -11.29 -8.50
CA TRP A 254 10.11 -10.86 -9.36
C TRP A 254 10.49 -9.71 -10.30
N ARG A 255 11.64 -9.04 -10.14
CA ARG A 255 12.07 -7.94 -11.04
C ARG A 255 12.13 -8.34 -12.52
N PRO A 256 12.68 -9.50 -12.91
CA PRO A 256 12.71 -9.89 -14.32
C PRO A 256 11.31 -10.07 -14.93
N VAL A 257 10.32 -10.44 -14.11
CA VAL A 257 8.92 -10.51 -14.55
C VAL A 257 8.40 -9.10 -14.83
N GLN A 258 8.67 -8.14 -13.95
CA GLN A 258 8.30 -6.74 -14.16
C GLN A 258 8.97 -6.15 -15.41
N ASP A 259 10.26 -6.42 -15.64
CA ASP A 259 10.98 -6.04 -16.87
C ASP A 259 10.30 -6.61 -18.12
N SER A 260 9.94 -7.90 -18.09
CA SER A 260 9.26 -8.56 -19.20
C SER A 260 7.88 -7.96 -19.48
N LEU A 261 7.13 -7.59 -18.42
CA LEU A 261 5.84 -6.93 -18.58
C LEU A 261 5.98 -5.55 -19.19
N ILE A 262 6.95 -4.76 -18.74
CA ILE A 262 7.20 -3.44 -19.30
C ILE A 262 7.52 -3.56 -20.79
N LYS A 263 8.46 -4.44 -21.17
CA LYS A 263 8.77 -4.65 -22.59
C LYS A 263 7.58 -5.10 -23.42
N ARG A 264 6.77 -6.02 -22.88
CA ARG A 264 5.58 -6.54 -23.54
C ARG A 264 4.56 -5.45 -23.88
N PHE A 265 4.35 -4.47 -23.00
CA PHE A 265 3.30 -3.44 -23.17
C PHE A 265 3.82 -2.12 -23.72
N PHE A 266 5.09 -1.77 -23.49
CA PHE A 266 5.68 -0.48 -23.85
C PHE A 266 6.67 -0.55 -25.00
N GLY A 267 7.05 -1.76 -25.46
CA GLY A 267 8.00 -1.98 -26.56
C GLY A 267 9.30 -2.65 -26.09
N GLU A 268 9.95 -3.40 -26.99
CA GLU A 268 11.22 -4.10 -26.68
C GLU A 268 12.38 -3.13 -26.38
N ASP A 269 12.28 -1.88 -26.83
CA ASP A 269 13.19 -0.78 -26.56
C ASP A 269 12.94 -0.08 -25.21
N ALA A 270 11.88 -0.46 -24.49
CA ALA A 270 11.61 0.08 -23.16
C ALA A 270 12.79 -0.21 -22.20
N PRO A 271 13.19 0.77 -21.36
CA PRO A 271 14.26 0.58 -20.38
C PRO A 271 13.92 -0.48 -19.34
N SER A 272 14.93 -0.93 -18.60
CA SER A 272 14.69 -1.80 -17.45
C SER A 272 13.95 -1.07 -16.33
N VAL A 273 13.29 -1.83 -15.47
CA VAL A 273 12.67 -1.38 -14.22
C VAL A 273 13.65 -0.51 -13.43
N GLU A 274 14.90 -0.93 -13.28
CA GLU A 274 15.88 -0.15 -12.50
C GLU A 274 16.17 1.23 -13.11
N GLN A 275 16.18 1.35 -14.45
CA GLN A 275 16.33 2.64 -15.13
C GLN A 275 15.07 3.50 -14.97
N LEU A 276 13.88 2.89 -15.03
CA LEU A 276 12.61 3.60 -14.88
C LEU A 276 12.41 4.11 -13.45
N ARG A 277 12.84 3.35 -12.44
CA ARG A 277 12.79 3.75 -11.02
C ARG A 277 13.56 5.04 -10.73
N GLN A 278 14.61 5.35 -11.48
CA GLN A 278 15.37 6.61 -11.35
C GLN A 278 14.54 7.86 -11.71
N HIS A 279 13.41 7.69 -12.41
CA HIS A 279 12.48 8.76 -12.75
C HIS A 279 11.39 8.97 -11.68
N VAL A 280 11.35 8.11 -10.65
CA VAL A 280 10.52 8.31 -9.47
C VAL A 280 11.28 9.19 -8.48
N HIS A 281 10.88 10.45 -8.39
CA HIS A 281 11.60 11.44 -7.60
C HIS A 281 11.08 11.55 -6.17
N VAL A 282 9.78 11.30 -5.98
CA VAL A 282 9.11 11.44 -4.68
C VAL A 282 8.13 10.30 -4.47
N ALA A 283 8.07 9.80 -3.23
CA ALA A 283 7.00 8.93 -2.76
C ALA A 283 6.16 9.66 -1.70
N LEU A 284 4.84 9.75 -1.93
CA LEU A 284 3.89 10.22 -0.93
C LEU A 284 3.26 9.01 -0.23
N VAL A 285 3.37 8.92 1.10
CA VAL A 285 2.89 7.75 1.85
C VAL A 285 1.85 8.14 2.89
N ASN A 286 0.88 7.26 3.14
CA ASN A 286 -0.15 7.47 4.15
C ASN A 286 0.37 7.13 5.55
N GLU A 287 1.39 7.86 5.99
CA GLU A 287 2.02 7.70 7.30
C GLU A 287 2.00 9.04 8.04
N ASN A 288 1.79 9.01 9.36
CA ASN A 288 1.83 10.19 10.20
C ASN A 288 2.97 10.07 11.23
N PRO A 289 4.02 10.91 11.16
CA PRO A 289 5.20 10.78 12.01
C PRO A 289 4.92 11.04 13.50
N ILE A 290 3.75 11.59 13.86
CA ILE A 290 3.33 11.78 15.25
C ILE A 290 2.71 10.50 15.82
N LEU A 291 2.02 9.71 14.97
CA LEU A 291 1.31 8.50 15.40
C LEU A 291 2.17 7.24 15.29
N GLU A 292 3.19 7.29 14.43
CA GLU A 292 3.99 6.13 14.04
C GLU A 292 5.35 6.13 14.73
N ALA A 293 6.00 4.97 14.75
CA ALA A 293 7.30 4.84 15.39
C ALA A 293 8.38 5.62 14.62
N ALA A 294 9.29 6.28 15.35
CA ALA A 294 10.35 7.06 14.74
C ALA A 294 11.25 6.20 13.84
N ARG A 295 11.47 6.68 12.60
CA ARG A 295 12.30 5.99 11.60
C ARG A 295 13.07 6.98 10.72
N PRO A 296 14.23 6.58 10.16
CA PRO A 296 14.90 7.38 9.16
C PRO A 296 14.05 7.45 7.89
N LEU A 297 13.94 8.65 7.32
CA LEU A 297 13.26 8.91 6.04
C LEU A 297 14.17 9.76 5.15
N PRO A 298 14.39 9.38 3.87
CA PRO A 298 15.04 10.26 2.93
C PRO A 298 14.11 11.44 2.58
N PRO A 299 14.64 12.59 2.12
CA PRO A 299 13.82 13.74 1.71
C PRO A 299 12.81 13.43 0.58
N SER A 300 13.08 12.39 -0.21
CA SER A 300 12.23 11.94 -1.31
C SER A 300 11.02 11.13 -0.84
N LEU A 301 10.95 10.71 0.42
CA LEU A 301 9.82 9.97 0.97
C LEU A 301 9.07 10.88 1.96
N ILE A 302 7.89 11.34 1.55
CA ILE A 302 7.14 12.38 2.25
C ILE A 302 5.87 11.77 2.89
N PRO A 303 5.78 11.72 4.23
CA PRO A 303 4.58 11.32 4.93
C PRO A 303 3.45 12.35 4.77
N VAL A 304 2.31 11.90 4.27
CA VAL A 304 1.09 12.69 4.07
C VAL A 304 -0.13 11.94 4.63
N GLY A 305 0.06 11.34 5.81
CA GLY A 305 -0.95 10.57 6.52
C GLY A 305 -2.25 11.35 6.74
N GLY A 306 -3.37 10.75 6.33
CA GLY A 306 -4.69 11.32 6.54
C GLY A 306 -5.07 12.47 5.60
N MET A 307 -4.37 12.69 4.47
CA MET A 307 -4.71 13.79 3.54
C MET A 307 -6.16 13.76 3.00
N HIS A 308 -6.79 12.59 3.02
CA HIS A 308 -8.16 12.37 2.59
C HIS A 308 -9.20 12.68 3.68
N VAL A 309 -8.75 12.90 4.92
CA VAL A 309 -9.61 13.21 6.06
C VAL A 309 -10.10 14.63 5.91
N LYS A 310 -11.41 14.79 5.71
CA LYS A 310 -12.10 16.08 5.65
C LYS A 310 -12.70 16.41 7.03
N PRO A 311 -12.96 17.71 7.32
CA PRO A 311 -13.77 18.09 8.46
C PRO A 311 -15.09 17.30 8.49
N ALA A 312 -15.53 16.92 9.69
CA ALA A 312 -16.76 16.14 9.85
C ALA A 312 -17.97 16.94 9.34
N ASP A 313 -18.69 16.38 8.36
CA ASP A 313 -19.95 16.93 7.86
C ASP A 313 -21.12 16.22 8.57
N LEU A 314 -21.51 16.77 9.73
CA LEU A 314 -22.61 16.23 10.54
C LEU A 314 -23.96 16.30 9.82
N GLY A 315 -24.11 17.15 8.79
CA GLY A 315 -25.33 17.26 7.99
C GLY A 315 -25.59 16.05 7.11
N ARG A 316 -24.58 15.20 6.88
CA ARG A 316 -24.72 13.96 6.11
C ARG A 316 -25.23 12.77 6.93
N ILE A 317 -25.30 12.90 8.26
CA ILE A 317 -25.82 11.84 9.13
C ILE A 317 -27.35 11.89 9.10
N PRO A 318 -28.06 10.81 8.72
CA PRO A 318 -29.52 10.76 8.77
C PRO A 318 -30.05 11.16 10.14
N SER A 319 -31.12 11.96 10.17
CA SER A 319 -31.63 12.57 11.40
C SER A 319 -32.02 11.55 12.48
N ASP A 320 -32.52 10.39 12.07
CA ASP A 320 -32.90 9.28 12.94
C ASP A 320 -31.68 8.56 13.52
N LEU A 321 -30.61 8.38 12.74
CA LEU A 321 -29.34 7.83 13.21
C LEU A 321 -28.67 8.79 14.18
N ARG A 322 -28.63 10.09 13.84
CA ARG A 322 -28.10 11.12 14.72
C ARG A 322 -28.84 11.15 16.05
N LYS A 323 -30.17 11.16 16.03
CA LYS A 323 -30.97 11.10 17.26
C LYS A 323 -30.68 9.83 18.06
N TRP A 324 -30.58 8.68 17.41
CA TRP A 324 -30.23 7.42 18.08
C TRP A 324 -28.83 7.44 18.69
N MET A 325 -27.88 8.19 18.14
CA MET A 325 -26.56 8.39 18.74
C MET A 325 -26.62 9.39 19.90
N ASP A 326 -27.29 10.53 19.70
CA ASP A 326 -27.38 11.62 20.69
C ASP A 326 -28.18 11.20 21.95
N ASP A 327 -29.18 10.31 21.80
CA ASP A 327 -29.97 9.78 22.91
C ASP A 327 -29.23 8.69 23.74
N ALA A 328 -27.98 8.35 23.37
CA ALA A 328 -27.20 7.29 24.02
C ALA A 328 -26.52 7.79 25.31
N LYS A 329 -27.18 7.61 26.46
CA LYS A 329 -26.70 8.09 27.78
C LYS A 329 -25.35 7.51 28.20
N ASP A 330 -25.11 6.24 27.85
CA ASP A 330 -23.87 5.51 28.17
C ASP A 330 -22.84 5.57 27.02
N GLY A 331 -23.07 6.43 26.03
CA GLY A 331 -22.32 6.49 24.79
C GLY A 331 -22.68 5.37 23.81
N PHE A 332 -21.95 5.33 22.70
CA PHE A 332 -22.10 4.31 21.67
C PHE A 332 -20.75 3.86 21.12
N ILE A 333 -20.73 2.65 20.57
CA ILE A 333 -19.57 2.05 19.91
C ILE A 333 -19.89 1.95 18.41
N PHE A 334 -19.02 2.49 17.56
CA PHE A 334 -19.10 2.28 16.12
C PHE A 334 -18.20 1.12 15.70
N VAL A 335 -18.77 0.15 14.99
CA VAL A 335 -18.05 -1.02 14.47
C VAL A 335 -18.14 -1.03 12.95
N SER A 336 -16.98 -1.07 12.29
CA SER A 336 -16.88 -1.27 10.84
C SER A 336 -15.64 -2.08 10.50
N PHE A 337 -15.77 -3.01 9.55
CA PHE A 337 -14.65 -3.81 9.03
C PHE A 337 -14.04 -3.25 7.74
N GLY A 338 -14.38 -2.01 7.39
CA GLY A 338 -13.88 -1.34 6.19
C GLY A 338 -14.55 -1.84 4.89
N SER A 339 -13.95 -1.50 3.75
CA SER A 339 -14.55 -1.74 2.42
C SER A 339 -14.30 -3.13 1.84
N ILE A 340 -13.34 -3.88 2.41
CA ILE A 340 -12.85 -5.14 1.85
C ILE A 340 -13.48 -6.34 2.55
N MET A 341 -13.54 -6.31 3.88
CA MET A 341 -14.10 -7.39 4.69
C MET A 341 -15.62 -7.28 4.75
N LYS A 342 -16.29 -7.97 3.83
CA LYS A 342 -17.76 -8.05 3.78
C LYS A 342 -18.31 -9.05 4.79
N GLY A 343 -19.52 -8.82 5.29
CA GLY A 343 -20.15 -9.70 6.29
C GLY A 343 -20.32 -11.16 5.85
N LYS A 344 -20.42 -11.39 4.53
CA LYS A 344 -20.47 -12.73 3.93
C LYS A 344 -19.15 -13.53 4.03
N PHE A 345 -18.02 -12.87 4.27
CA PHE A 345 -16.71 -13.52 4.43
C PHE A 345 -16.39 -13.86 5.88
N ILE A 346 -17.18 -13.34 6.82
CA ILE A 346 -17.02 -13.62 8.24
C ILE A 346 -17.59 -15.01 8.53
N ASP A 347 -16.74 -15.89 9.04
CA ASP A 347 -17.12 -17.23 9.48
C ASP A 347 -18.32 -17.18 10.45
N PRO A 348 -19.32 -18.08 10.32
CA PRO A 348 -20.52 -18.06 11.16
C PRO A 348 -20.23 -18.07 12.67
N VAL A 349 -19.21 -18.82 13.12
CA VAL A 349 -18.84 -18.87 14.53
C VAL A 349 -18.32 -17.52 15.01
N LYS A 350 -17.50 -16.85 14.20
CA LYS A 350 -16.98 -15.50 14.51
C LYS A 350 -18.09 -14.46 14.48
N LYS A 351 -19.00 -14.55 13.52
CA LYS A 351 -20.16 -13.66 13.41
C LYS A 351 -21.07 -13.78 14.63
N ARG A 352 -21.35 -15.02 15.06
CA ARG A 352 -22.10 -15.28 16.28
C ARG A 352 -21.42 -14.69 17.51
N ALA A 353 -20.12 -14.91 17.65
CA ALA A 353 -19.34 -14.34 18.75
C ALA A 353 -19.40 -12.80 18.77
N LEU A 354 -19.38 -12.13 17.60
CA LEU A 354 -19.56 -10.68 17.51
C LEU A 354 -20.94 -10.23 17.98
N VAL A 355 -22.01 -10.90 17.50
CA VAL A 355 -23.40 -10.61 17.92
C VAL A 355 -23.56 -10.76 19.43
N ASP A 356 -23.10 -11.87 19.99
CA ASP A 356 -23.20 -12.14 21.43
C ASP A 356 -22.37 -11.12 22.24
N SER A 357 -21.18 -10.74 21.74
CA SER A 357 -20.35 -9.71 22.38
C SER A 357 -21.02 -8.34 22.35
N PHE A 358 -21.66 -7.96 21.25
CA PHE A 358 -22.36 -6.67 21.14
C PHE A 358 -23.59 -6.62 22.04
N ALA A 359 -24.30 -7.74 22.19
CA ALA A 359 -25.41 -7.85 23.13
C ALA A 359 -24.95 -7.69 24.59
N ALA A 360 -23.80 -8.27 24.94
CA ALA A 360 -23.24 -8.20 26.29
C ALA A 360 -22.78 -6.79 26.70
N LEU A 361 -22.64 -5.85 25.76
CA LEU A 361 -22.23 -4.46 26.03
C LEU A 361 -23.40 -3.57 26.49
N ALA A 362 -24.63 -4.08 26.53
CA ALA A 362 -25.76 -3.33 27.05
C ALA A 362 -25.47 -2.79 28.48
N PRO A 363 -25.82 -1.53 28.79
CA PRO A 363 -26.69 -0.63 28.01
C PRO A 363 -25.99 0.17 26.90
N VAL A 364 -24.67 0.03 26.70
CA VAL A 364 -23.94 0.75 25.65
C VAL A 364 -24.49 0.34 24.27
N ARG A 365 -24.78 1.35 23.45
CA ARG A 365 -25.31 1.15 22.11
C ARG A 365 -24.19 0.77 21.14
N VAL A 366 -24.46 -0.12 20.20
CA VAL A 366 -23.50 -0.54 19.16
C VAL A 366 -24.07 -0.23 17.78
N LEU A 367 -23.41 0.68 17.05
CA LEU A 367 -23.69 0.94 15.65
C LEU A 367 -22.77 0.07 14.80
N TRP A 368 -23.33 -0.97 14.20
CA TRP A 368 -22.58 -1.94 13.41
C TRP A 368 -22.82 -1.72 11.92
N LYS A 369 -21.81 -1.18 11.23
CA LYS A 369 -21.82 -1.05 9.78
C LYS A 369 -21.49 -2.41 9.13
N ILE A 370 -22.51 -3.09 8.64
CA ILE A 370 -22.42 -4.39 7.97
C ILE A 370 -23.64 -4.58 7.07
N GLU A 371 -23.50 -5.33 5.97
CA GLU A 371 -24.61 -5.60 5.08
C GLU A 371 -25.75 -6.32 5.85
N PRO A 372 -26.99 -5.79 5.88
CA PRO A 372 -28.08 -6.34 6.70
C PRO A 372 -28.34 -7.84 6.47
N ASP A 373 -28.30 -8.27 5.21
CA ASP A 373 -28.47 -9.68 4.82
C ASP A 373 -27.41 -10.61 5.44
N SER A 374 -26.23 -10.07 5.80
CA SER A 374 -25.17 -10.86 6.42
C SER A 374 -25.49 -11.30 7.84
N VAL A 375 -26.43 -10.63 8.51
CA VAL A 375 -26.79 -10.87 9.92
C VAL A 375 -28.28 -11.16 10.11
N ALA A 376 -29.05 -11.28 9.04
CA ALA A 376 -30.50 -11.51 9.08
C ALA A 376 -30.91 -12.79 9.83
N ALA A 377 -30.04 -13.81 9.87
CA ALA A 377 -30.27 -15.05 10.59
C ALA A 377 -29.87 -14.99 12.08
N GLU A 378 -29.24 -13.89 12.53
CA GLU A 378 -28.76 -13.74 13.90
C GLU A 378 -29.76 -12.91 14.74
N PRO A 379 -29.97 -13.26 16.02
CA PRO A 379 -30.76 -12.47 16.96
C PRO A 379 -29.96 -11.24 17.40
N VAL A 380 -30.10 -10.13 16.66
CA VAL A 380 -29.47 -8.85 17.00
C VAL A 380 -30.19 -8.22 18.21
N ALA A 381 -29.44 -7.91 19.26
CA ALA A 381 -29.98 -7.33 20.49
C ALA A 381 -30.44 -5.87 20.31
N ALA A 382 -31.34 -5.39 21.17
CA ALA A 382 -31.97 -4.06 21.05
C ALA A 382 -30.97 -2.88 21.19
N ASN A 383 -29.82 -3.08 21.83
CA ASN A 383 -28.76 -2.08 21.90
C ASN A 383 -27.91 -2.01 20.62
N VAL A 384 -28.09 -2.92 19.67
CA VAL A 384 -27.32 -3.02 18.43
C VAL A 384 -28.17 -2.52 17.25
N ARG A 385 -27.64 -1.57 16.49
CA ARG A 385 -28.23 -1.05 15.25
C ARG A 385 -27.33 -1.41 14.07
N VAL A 386 -27.89 -2.06 13.06
CA VAL A 386 -27.18 -2.45 11.83
C VAL A 386 -27.45 -1.42 10.74
N GLU A 387 -26.39 -0.97 10.06
CA GLU A 387 -26.43 0.00 8.95
C GLU A 387 -25.61 -0.46 7.74
#